data_AF-G3IZN5-F1
#
_entry.id   AF-G3IZN5-F1
#
_cell.length_a   1.000
_cell.length_b   1.000
_cell.length_c   1.000
_cell.angle_alpha   90.00
_cell.angle_beta   90.00
_cell.angle_gamma   90.00
#
_symmetry.space_group_name_H-M   'P 1'
#
loop_
_entity.id
_entity.type
_entity.pdbx_description
1 polymer ?
#
loop_
_entity_poly.entity_id
_entity_poly.type
_entity_poly.pdbx_seq_one_letter_code
_entity_poly.pdbx_strand_id
1 'polypeptide(L)'
;MSSLRITEIFHSLQGESNTVGLPTVFIRLTGCPLRCVYCDTAYAFTGGEKIGIDAIIAQAEQYGTPYITVTGGEPLAQPSCLELMTKLLDKGYVVSLETSGALDVSKVDQRVVKVMDLKTPSSGELSRNCYQNIEYLTAKDQVKFVIGNDSDYDWSKSILTEYDLPNLCEVLFSPVMGQQNPTELAEKILKDRLPVRFQLQLHKILWDDAQGK
;
A
#
# COMPACT_ATOMS: atom_id res chain seq x y z
N MET A 1 27.48 -4.63 -3.73
CA MET A 1 26.18 -4.38 -4.40
C MET A 1 25.09 -4.54 -3.35
N SER A 2 24.17 -3.58 -3.28
CA SER A 2 22.99 -3.62 -2.41
C SER A 2 22.04 -4.74 -2.86
N SER A 3 21.28 -5.28 -1.90
CA SER A 3 20.36 -6.38 -2.12
C SER A 3 19.16 -6.24 -1.20
N LEU A 4 18.07 -6.87 -1.60
CA LEU A 4 16.80 -6.92 -0.87
C LEU A 4 16.39 -8.37 -0.68
N ARG A 5 15.65 -8.62 0.39
CA ARG A 5 14.98 -9.89 0.63
C ARG A 5 13.59 -9.83 -0.01
N ILE A 6 13.38 -10.63 -1.04
CA ILE A 6 12.21 -10.60 -1.90
C ILE A 6 11.40 -11.87 -1.69
N THR A 7 10.09 -11.70 -1.45
CA THR A 7 9.14 -12.82 -1.39
C THR A 7 8.73 -13.22 -2.80
N GLU A 8 8.41 -12.25 -3.65
CA GLU A 8 8.00 -12.51 -5.04
C GLU A 8 8.11 -11.25 -5.91
N ILE A 9 8.29 -11.47 -7.22
CA ILE A 9 8.16 -10.46 -8.26
C ILE A 9 7.21 -11.03 -9.31
N PHE A 10 6.11 -10.35 -9.59
CA PHE A 10 5.07 -10.85 -10.48
C PHE A 10 4.36 -9.71 -11.21
N HIS A 11 3.62 -10.04 -12.26
CA HIS A 11 2.87 -9.09 -13.09
C HIS A 11 1.38 -9.39 -13.00
N SER A 12 0.60 -8.38 -12.60
CA SER A 12 -0.86 -8.48 -12.50
C SER A 12 -1.53 -7.14 -12.76
N LEU A 13 -2.82 -6.99 -12.43
CA LEU A 13 -3.50 -5.71 -12.36
C LEU A 13 -3.35 -5.13 -10.97
N GLN A 14 -3.09 -3.82 -10.88
CA GLN A 14 -3.20 -3.12 -9.62
C GLN A 14 -4.63 -3.26 -9.09
N GLY A 15 -4.78 -3.86 -7.92
CA GLY A 15 -6.08 -4.20 -7.35
C GLY A 15 -6.68 -3.10 -6.48
N GLU A 16 -5.88 -2.08 -6.17
CA GLU A 16 -6.19 -1.03 -5.21
C GLU A 16 -5.64 0.32 -5.70
N SER A 17 -5.81 1.39 -4.91
CA SER A 17 -5.42 2.77 -5.23
C SER A 17 -6.19 3.35 -6.43
N ASN A 18 -5.88 4.58 -6.82
CA ASN A 18 -6.41 5.20 -8.03
C ASN A 18 -5.84 4.64 -9.35
N THR A 19 -4.88 3.73 -9.26
CA THR A 19 -4.33 2.99 -10.40
C THR A 19 -4.96 1.60 -10.59
N VAL A 20 -6.07 1.33 -9.89
CA VAL A 20 -6.81 0.07 -10.00
C VAL A 20 -7.11 -0.29 -11.47
N GLY A 21 -6.83 -1.54 -11.84
CA GLY A 21 -7.00 -2.08 -13.18
C GLY A 21 -5.81 -1.90 -14.14
N LEU A 22 -4.75 -1.18 -13.75
CA LEU A 22 -3.56 -1.02 -14.59
C LEU A 22 -2.61 -2.24 -14.49
N PRO A 23 -2.09 -2.77 -15.61
CA PRO A 23 -1.04 -3.79 -15.61
C PRO A 23 0.20 -3.27 -14.88
N THR A 24 0.62 -3.95 -13.82
CA THR A 24 1.63 -3.49 -12.87
C THR A 24 2.52 -4.64 -12.46
N VAL A 25 3.84 -4.42 -12.43
CA VAL A 25 4.77 -5.35 -11.78
C VAL A 25 4.78 -5.07 -10.29
N PHE A 26 4.57 -6.10 -9.50
CA PHE A 26 4.69 -6.05 -8.05
C PHE A 26 6.04 -6.60 -7.64
N ILE A 27 6.78 -5.83 -6.85
CA ILE A 27 8.00 -6.27 -6.18
C ILE A 27 7.67 -6.38 -4.70
N ARG A 28 7.42 -7.60 -4.22
CA ARG A 28 7.01 -7.88 -2.84
C ARG A 28 8.22 -8.21 -1.98
N LEU A 29 8.59 -7.30 -1.09
CA LEU A 29 9.66 -7.47 -0.11
C LEU A 29 9.22 -8.36 1.06
N THR A 30 10.19 -9.01 1.68
CA THR A 30 9.99 -9.85 2.87
C THR A 30 10.22 -9.07 4.16
N GLY A 31 9.37 -9.33 5.16
CA GLY A 31 9.53 -8.86 6.53
C GLY A 31 8.66 -7.64 6.85
N CYS A 32 7.84 -7.75 7.89
CA CYS A 32 7.00 -6.65 8.38
C CYS A 32 7.18 -6.49 9.90
N PRO A 33 7.32 -5.27 10.44
CA PRO A 33 7.37 -5.06 11.89
C PRO A 33 5.98 -5.05 12.56
N LEU A 34 4.90 -5.23 11.78
CA LEU A 34 3.50 -5.27 12.23
C LEU A 34 2.93 -6.69 12.11
N ARG A 35 1.88 -7.00 12.87
CA ARG A 35 1.09 -8.24 12.86
C ARG A 35 -0.40 -7.91 12.82
N CYS A 36 -0.79 -7.19 11.77
CA CYS A 36 -2.18 -6.77 11.58
C CYS A 36 -3.12 -7.98 11.60
N VAL A 37 -4.24 -7.87 12.31
CA VAL A 37 -5.22 -8.96 12.51
C VAL A 37 -5.77 -9.51 11.19
N TYR A 38 -5.99 -8.65 10.21
CA TYR A 38 -6.56 -9.01 8.89
C TYR A 38 -5.50 -8.99 7.76
N CYS A 39 -4.22 -9.24 8.06
CA CYS A 39 -3.18 -9.26 7.04
C CYS A 39 -3.37 -10.41 6.05
N ASP A 40 -3.63 -10.09 4.78
CA ASP A 40 -3.74 -11.04 3.66
C ASP A 40 -2.38 -11.57 3.17
N THR A 41 -1.28 -10.94 3.59
CA THR A 41 0.08 -11.19 3.10
C THR A 41 1.03 -11.65 4.21
N ALA A 42 0.50 -12.35 5.23
CA ALA A 42 1.30 -12.88 6.34
C ALA A 42 2.42 -13.83 5.88
N TYR A 43 2.28 -14.48 4.73
CA TYR A 43 3.32 -15.31 4.12
C TYR A 43 4.59 -14.51 3.77
N ALA A 44 4.50 -13.19 3.59
CA ALA A 44 5.64 -12.32 3.35
C ALA A 44 6.38 -11.88 4.63
N PHE A 45 5.98 -12.34 5.83
CA PHE A 45 6.68 -11.98 7.08
C PHE A 45 8.05 -12.65 7.23
N THR A 46 8.26 -13.82 6.63
CA THR A 46 9.51 -14.58 6.69
C THR A 46 9.78 -15.25 5.34
N GLY A 47 10.84 -16.05 5.22
CA GLY A 47 11.20 -16.71 3.96
C GLY A 47 11.88 -15.75 2.99
N GLY A 48 11.58 -15.82 1.69
CA GLY A 48 12.13 -14.94 0.67
C GLY A 48 13.63 -15.14 0.36
N GLU A 49 14.05 -14.62 -0.78
CA GLU A 49 15.40 -14.76 -1.33
C GLU A 49 16.13 -13.42 -1.35
N LYS A 50 17.46 -13.45 -1.15
CA LYS A 50 18.28 -12.25 -1.21
C LYS A 50 18.69 -12.00 -2.66
N ILE A 51 18.09 -11.00 -3.28
CA ILE A 51 18.30 -10.65 -4.69
C ILE A 51 19.00 -9.29 -4.78
N GLY A 52 19.98 -9.16 -5.67
CA GLY A 52 20.63 -7.88 -5.96
C GLY A 52 19.69 -6.92 -6.69
N ILE A 53 19.78 -5.62 -6.41
CA ILE A 53 18.84 -4.62 -6.99
C ILE A 53 18.83 -4.67 -8.52
N ASP A 54 19.99 -4.77 -9.16
CA ASP A 54 20.06 -4.78 -10.63
C ASP A 54 19.38 -6.04 -11.22
N ALA A 55 19.40 -7.17 -10.51
CA ALA A 55 18.68 -8.38 -10.92
C ALA A 55 17.16 -8.27 -10.71
N ILE A 56 16.71 -7.61 -9.63
CA ILE A 56 15.29 -7.30 -9.40
C ILE A 56 14.75 -6.44 -10.56
N ILE A 57 15.49 -5.39 -10.92
CA ILE A 57 15.10 -4.50 -12.02
C ILE A 57 15.06 -5.26 -13.35
N ALA A 58 16.09 -6.07 -13.64
CA ALA A 58 16.13 -6.88 -14.86
C ALA A 58 14.97 -7.88 -14.95
N GLN A 59 14.49 -8.43 -13.82
CA GLN A 59 13.31 -9.29 -13.79
C GLN A 59 12.02 -8.48 -14.03
N ALA A 60 11.88 -7.32 -13.42
CA ALA A 60 10.73 -6.43 -13.63
C ALA A 60 10.62 -5.95 -15.09
N GLU A 61 11.75 -5.66 -15.73
CA GLU A 61 11.85 -5.24 -17.14
C GLU A 61 11.22 -6.25 -18.11
N GLN A 62 11.21 -7.55 -17.79
CA GLN A 62 10.69 -8.61 -18.65
C GLN A 62 9.18 -8.51 -18.91
N TYR A 63 8.42 -7.83 -18.04
CA TYR A 63 6.97 -7.76 -18.13
C TYR A 63 6.44 -6.64 -19.01
N GLY A 64 7.28 -5.67 -19.42
CA GLY A 64 6.93 -4.68 -20.44
C GLY A 64 5.83 -3.67 -20.07
N THR A 65 5.57 -3.45 -18.77
CA THR A 65 4.68 -2.38 -18.28
C THR A 65 5.48 -1.21 -17.70
N PRO A 66 5.02 0.05 -17.84
CA PRO A 66 5.66 1.19 -17.19
C PRO A 66 5.35 1.27 -15.68
N TYR A 67 4.41 0.50 -15.14
CA TYR A 67 3.98 0.59 -13.75
C TYR A 67 4.65 -0.46 -12.87
N ILE A 68 5.23 -0.01 -11.76
CA ILE A 68 5.80 -0.87 -10.73
C ILE A 68 5.29 -0.47 -9.35
N THR A 69 4.73 -1.42 -8.62
CA THR A 69 4.41 -1.27 -7.19
C THR A 69 5.46 -1.99 -6.36
N VAL A 70 6.18 -1.24 -5.54
CA VAL A 70 7.02 -1.80 -4.47
C VAL A 70 6.15 -1.96 -3.23
N THR A 71 6.01 -3.21 -2.79
CA THR A 71 5.17 -3.62 -1.65
C THR A 71 5.90 -4.72 -0.88
N GLY A 72 5.26 -5.41 0.05
CA GLY A 72 5.88 -6.43 0.85
C GLY A 72 5.23 -6.59 2.20
N GLY A 73 5.68 -7.56 2.99
CA GLY A 73 5.84 -7.13 4.38
C GLY A 73 6.66 -5.82 4.35
N GLU A 74 6.29 -4.81 5.11
CA GLU A 74 7.18 -3.71 5.50
C GLU A 74 8.21 -3.17 4.46
N PRO A 75 7.93 -2.59 3.27
CA PRO A 75 9.02 -2.28 2.32
C PRO A 75 10.12 -1.40 2.90
N LEU A 76 9.75 -0.37 3.67
CA LEU A 76 10.71 0.54 4.30
C LEU A 76 11.47 -0.09 5.48
N ALA A 77 11.14 -1.32 5.89
CA ALA A 77 11.92 -2.08 6.86
C ALA A 77 13.25 -2.56 6.28
N GLN A 78 13.42 -2.50 4.95
CA GLN A 78 14.68 -2.78 4.27
C GLN A 78 15.25 -1.47 3.68
N PRO A 79 16.30 -0.86 4.27
CA PRO A 79 16.81 0.45 3.84
C PRO A 79 17.18 0.56 2.36
N SER A 80 17.65 -0.54 1.75
CA SER A 80 17.96 -0.60 0.32
C SER A 80 16.74 -0.45 -0.60
N CYS A 81 15.51 -0.47 -0.06
CA CYS A 81 14.27 -0.25 -0.81
C CYS A 81 14.25 1.15 -1.44
N LEU A 82 14.84 2.13 -0.76
CA LEU A 82 14.96 3.50 -1.28
C LEU A 82 15.80 3.53 -2.56
N GLU A 83 16.93 2.82 -2.58
CA GLU A 83 17.79 2.71 -3.77
C GLU A 83 17.07 2.03 -4.94
N LEU A 84 16.31 0.96 -4.67
CA LEU A 84 15.53 0.27 -5.70
C LEU A 84 14.53 1.23 -6.37
N MET A 85 13.73 1.97 -5.57
CA MET A 85 12.72 2.89 -6.11
C MET A 85 13.36 4.01 -6.94
N THR A 86 14.45 4.62 -6.46
CA THR A 86 15.16 5.66 -7.23
C THR A 86 15.70 5.12 -8.55
N LYS A 87 16.32 3.93 -8.56
CA LYS A 87 16.84 3.32 -9.79
C LYS A 87 15.73 2.99 -10.81
N LEU A 88 14.57 2.54 -10.35
CA LEU A 88 13.40 2.31 -11.21
C LEU A 88 12.89 3.63 -11.82
N LEU A 89 12.78 4.68 -11.01
CA LEU A 89 12.38 6.00 -11.49
C LEU A 89 13.37 6.57 -12.52
N ASP A 90 14.68 6.39 -12.30
CA ASP A 90 15.72 6.85 -13.24
C ASP A 90 15.68 6.10 -14.58
N LYS A 91 15.04 4.93 -14.62
CA LYS A 91 14.75 4.16 -15.84
C LYS A 91 13.42 4.55 -16.50
N GLY A 92 12.68 5.49 -15.94
CA GLY A 92 11.43 5.99 -16.51
C GLY A 92 10.17 5.22 -16.10
N TYR A 93 10.26 4.33 -15.11
CA TYR A 93 9.08 3.66 -14.55
C TYR A 93 8.24 4.62 -13.71
N VAL A 94 6.94 4.37 -13.69
CA VAL A 94 6.01 4.94 -12.72
C VAL A 94 6.00 4.03 -11.50
N VAL A 95 6.55 4.53 -10.39
CA VAL A 95 6.74 3.73 -9.17
C VAL A 95 5.76 4.15 -8.08
N SER A 96 5.00 3.19 -7.57
CA SER A 96 4.21 3.32 -6.34
C SER A 96 4.83 2.53 -5.19
N LEU A 97 4.69 3.06 -3.98
CA LEU A 97 5.05 2.42 -2.72
C LEU A 97 3.80 2.15 -1.91
N GLU A 98 3.52 0.89 -1.59
CA GLU A 98 2.51 0.53 -0.61
C GLU A 98 3.19 0.32 0.76
N THR A 99 2.88 1.19 1.72
CA THR A 99 3.50 1.21 3.06
C THR A 99 2.45 1.28 4.15
N SER A 100 2.76 0.74 5.32
CA SER A 100 1.88 0.80 6.51
C SER A 100 1.88 2.17 7.20
N GLY A 101 2.78 3.07 6.81
CA GLY A 101 2.95 4.35 7.51
C GLY A 101 3.54 4.21 8.91
N ALA A 102 4.04 3.03 9.29
CA ALA A 102 4.69 2.81 10.58
C ALA A 102 6.20 3.14 10.59
N LEU A 103 6.81 3.32 9.41
CA LEU A 103 8.20 3.70 9.24
C LEU A 103 8.29 5.05 8.52
N ASP A 104 9.39 5.76 8.76
CA ASP A 104 9.65 7.10 8.22
C ASP A 104 9.68 7.11 6.68
N VAL A 105 8.84 7.95 6.07
CA VAL A 105 8.75 8.12 4.61
C VAL A 105 9.55 9.32 4.10
N SER A 106 10.21 10.11 4.96
CA SER A 106 10.89 11.37 4.60
C SER A 106 12.00 11.22 3.56
N LYS A 107 12.58 10.01 3.47
CA LYS A 107 13.67 9.68 2.52
C LYS A 107 13.18 9.01 1.25
N VAL A 108 11.88 8.78 1.11
CA VAL A 108 11.30 8.26 -0.14
C VAL A 108 11.47 9.32 -1.22
N ASP A 109 12.02 8.92 -2.37
CA ASP A 109 12.19 9.81 -3.53
C ASP A 109 10.86 10.48 -3.87
N GLN A 110 10.87 11.81 -3.97
CA GLN A 110 9.67 12.60 -4.16
C GLN A 110 8.93 12.27 -5.45
N ARG A 111 9.50 11.53 -6.41
CA ARG A 111 8.81 11.06 -7.62
C ARG A 111 7.94 9.82 -7.37
N VAL A 112 8.20 9.02 -6.34
CA VAL A 112 7.35 7.87 -5.95
C VAL A 112 5.96 8.34 -5.55
N VAL A 113 4.93 7.58 -5.94
CA VAL A 113 3.57 7.72 -5.42
C VAL A 113 3.43 6.86 -4.17
N LYS A 114 3.19 7.48 -3.01
CA LYS A 114 3.01 6.77 -1.75
C LYS A 114 1.53 6.43 -1.56
N VAL A 115 1.24 5.16 -1.31
CA VAL A 115 -0.05 4.66 -0.85
C VAL A 115 0.15 4.23 0.59
N MET A 116 -0.16 5.13 1.52
CA MET A 116 0.08 4.93 2.95
C MET A 116 -1.19 4.42 3.63
N ASP A 117 -1.13 3.20 4.17
CA ASP A 117 -2.25 2.54 4.85
C ASP A 117 -2.20 2.80 6.35
N LEU A 118 -2.92 3.83 6.81
CA LEU A 118 -3.05 4.13 8.24
C LEU A 118 -3.86 3.04 8.93
N LYS A 119 -3.22 2.40 9.89
CA LYS A 119 -3.76 1.23 10.59
C LYS A 119 -4.88 1.64 11.51
N THR A 120 -6.08 1.16 11.19
CA THR A 120 -7.31 1.37 11.96
C THR A 120 -7.29 0.58 13.27
N PRO A 121 -8.13 0.89 14.27
CA PRO A 121 -8.21 0.16 15.53
C PRO A 121 -8.29 -1.37 15.38
N SER A 122 -9.12 -1.88 14.47
CA SER A 122 -9.30 -3.33 14.30
C SER A 122 -8.09 -4.05 13.72
N SER A 123 -7.11 -3.32 13.17
CA SER A 123 -5.84 -3.89 12.74
C SER A 123 -5.05 -4.49 13.90
N GLY A 124 -5.27 -4.01 15.13
CA GLY A 124 -4.43 -4.31 16.29
C GLY A 124 -3.09 -3.56 16.30
N GLU A 125 -2.82 -2.71 15.31
CA GLU A 125 -1.54 -2.02 15.12
C GLU A 125 -1.70 -0.49 15.06
N LEU A 126 -2.82 0.05 15.53
CA LEU A 126 -3.12 1.50 15.56
C LEU A 126 -1.98 2.34 16.17
N SER A 127 -1.36 1.84 17.25
CA SER A 127 -0.27 2.52 17.95
C SER A 127 1.03 2.60 17.15
N ARG A 128 1.12 1.90 16.02
CA ARG A 128 2.29 1.91 15.14
C ARG A 128 2.26 3.01 14.10
N ASN A 129 1.13 3.68 13.88
CA ASN A 129 1.04 4.78 12.91
C ASN A 129 2.03 5.90 13.28
N CYS A 130 2.93 6.24 12.35
CA CYS A 130 3.82 7.39 12.46
C CYS A 130 3.18 8.59 11.75
N TYR A 131 2.39 9.38 12.49
CA TYR A 131 1.61 10.49 11.91
C TYR A 131 2.47 11.59 11.30
N GLN A 132 3.73 11.74 11.72
CA GLN A 132 4.70 12.66 11.10
C GLN A 132 4.88 12.38 9.61
N ASN A 133 4.61 11.16 9.15
CA ASN A 133 4.66 10.81 7.72
C ASN A 133 3.67 11.63 6.88
N ILE A 134 2.59 12.16 7.47
CA ILE A 134 1.59 12.98 6.77
C ILE A 134 2.23 14.26 6.21
N GLU A 135 3.23 14.83 6.90
CA GLU A 135 3.95 16.04 6.46
C GLU A 135 4.73 15.83 5.14
N TYR A 136 5.00 14.58 4.78
CA TYR A 136 5.75 14.20 3.58
C TYR A 136 4.85 13.70 2.44
N LEU A 137 3.53 13.80 2.61
CA LEU A 137 2.57 13.49 1.56
C LEU A 137 2.31 14.72 0.69
N THR A 138 1.89 14.45 -0.54
CA THR A 138 1.58 15.43 -1.57
C THR A 138 0.29 15.03 -2.30
N ALA A 139 -0.25 15.91 -3.14
CA ALA A 139 -1.51 15.70 -3.85
C ALA A 139 -1.58 14.44 -4.75
N LYS A 140 -0.43 13.86 -5.12
CA LYS A 140 -0.37 12.61 -5.90
C LYS A 140 -0.38 11.35 -5.04
N ASP A 141 -0.08 11.49 -3.75
CA ASP A 141 -0.06 10.39 -2.80
C ASP A 141 -1.48 10.04 -2.38
N GLN A 142 -1.62 8.94 -1.65
CA GLN A 142 -2.90 8.40 -1.21
C GLN A 142 -2.80 7.94 0.23
N VAL A 143 -3.81 8.25 1.03
CA VAL A 143 -3.99 7.65 2.36
C VAL A 143 -5.11 6.63 2.28
N LYS A 144 -4.83 5.40 2.70
CA LYS A 144 -5.79 4.30 2.72
C LYS A 144 -6.17 3.99 4.15
N PHE A 145 -7.46 3.71 4.35
CA PHE A 145 -8.02 3.15 5.56
C PHE A 145 -8.72 1.84 5.22
N VAL A 146 -8.27 0.76 5.86
CA VAL A 146 -8.93 -0.55 5.77
C VAL A 146 -9.94 -0.67 6.92
N ILE A 147 -11.23 -0.64 6.58
CA ILE A 147 -12.36 -0.54 7.51
C ILE A 147 -12.93 -1.92 7.78
N GLY A 148 -12.76 -2.42 9.02
CA GLY A 148 -13.28 -3.71 9.45
C GLY A 148 -14.57 -3.65 10.27
N ASN A 149 -14.91 -2.48 10.83
CA ASN A 149 -16.12 -2.28 11.62
C ASN A 149 -16.46 -0.78 11.78
N ASP A 150 -17.54 -0.49 12.52
CA ASP A 150 -17.98 0.88 12.80
C ASP A 150 -16.96 1.72 13.58
N SER A 151 -16.22 1.11 14.51
CA SER A 151 -15.17 1.82 15.25
C SER A 151 -14.03 2.28 14.34
N ASP A 152 -13.67 1.49 13.33
CA ASP A 152 -12.67 1.91 12.35
C ASP A 152 -13.20 3.06 11.51
N TYR A 153 -14.46 2.98 11.07
CA TYR A 153 -15.08 4.02 10.26
C TYR A 153 -15.14 5.37 10.99
N ASP A 154 -15.61 5.38 12.24
CA ASP A 154 -15.70 6.60 13.03
C ASP A 154 -14.32 7.17 13.38
N TRP A 155 -13.35 6.30 13.67
CA TRP A 155 -11.96 6.71 13.85
C TRP A 155 -11.36 7.30 12.58
N SER A 156 -11.55 6.66 11.42
CA SER A 156 -11.03 7.17 10.15
C SER A 156 -11.62 8.54 9.82
N LYS A 157 -12.90 8.79 10.13
CA LYS A 157 -13.52 10.12 10.02
C LYS A 157 -12.87 11.17 10.92
N SER A 158 -12.50 10.82 12.15
CA SER A 158 -11.82 11.77 13.02
C SER A 158 -10.44 12.12 12.47
N ILE A 159 -9.68 11.13 11.97
CA ILE A 159 -8.35 11.34 11.36
C ILE A 159 -8.44 12.18 10.09
N LEU A 160 -9.45 11.95 9.23
CA LEU A 160 -9.71 12.79 8.05
C LEU A 160 -9.79 14.27 8.42
N THR A 161 -10.50 14.57 9.51
CA THR A 161 -10.74 15.94 9.97
C THR A 161 -9.52 16.51 10.69
N GLU A 162 -8.88 15.73 11.56
CA GLU A 162 -7.72 16.14 12.36
C GLU A 162 -6.53 16.56 11.48
N TYR A 163 -6.28 15.84 10.39
CA TYR A 163 -5.15 16.08 9.49
C TYR A 163 -5.52 16.74 8.18
N ASP A 164 -6.79 17.13 8.00
CA ASP A 164 -7.33 17.71 6.75
C ASP A 164 -6.92 16.92 5.49
N LEU A 165 -6.92 15.59 5.60
CA LEU A 165 -6.39 14.68 4.57
C LEU A 165 -7.02 14.90 3.19
N PRO A 166 -8.33 15.14 3.04
CA PRO A 166 -8.95 15.33 1.73
C PRO A 166 -8.43 16.55 0.95
N ASN A 167 -7.94 17.58 1.64
CA ASN A 167 -7.31 18.73 1.01
C ASN A 167 -5.82 18.47 0.69
N LEU A 168 -5.20 17.52 1.37
CA LEU A 168 -3.80 17.14 1.18
C LEU A 168 -3.61 16.18 0.00
N CYS A 169 -4.39 15.10 -0.03
CA CYS A 169 -4.26 14.03 -1.01
C CYS A 169 -5.56 13.20 -1.14
N GLU A 170 -5.58 12.24 -2.05
CA GLU A 170 -6.73 11.35 -2.17
C GLU A 170 -6.81 10.39 -0.98
N VAL A 171 -8.02 10.18 -0.46
CA VAL A 171 -8.27 9.26 0.66
C VAL A 171 -9.14 8.09 0.22
N LEU A 172 -8.73 6.88 0.57
CA LEU A 172 -9.35 5.63 0.16
C LEU A 172 -9.95 4.92 1.38
N PHE A 173 -11.24 4.56 1.31
CA PHE A 173 -11.87 3.67 2.28
C PHE A 173 -12.10 2.31 1.62
N SER A 174 -11.47 1.27 2.15
CA SER A 174 -11.57 -0.11 1.66
C SER A 174 -12.13 -1.02 2.76
N PRO A 175 -13.13 -1.88 2.48
CA PRO A 175 -13.61 -2.82 3.47
C PRO A 175 -12.59 -3.96 3.70
N VAL A 176 -12.49 -4.46 4.94
CA VAL A 176 -11.86 -5.76 5.21
C VAL A 176 -12.73 -6.85 4.56
N MET A 177 -12.18 -7.60 3.61
CA MET A 177 -12.90 -8.68 2.93
C MET A 177 -13.38 -9.74 3.92
N GLY A 178 -14.64 -10.16 3.78
CA GLY A 178 -15.26 -11.16 4.65
C GLY A 178 -15.68 -10.65 6.03
N GLN A 179 -15.33 -9.40 6.40
CA GLN A 179 -15.66 -8.82 7.70
C GLN A 179 -16.59 -7.60 7.58
N GLN A 180 -16.25 -6.64 6.72
CA GLN A 180 -17.07 -5.45 6.47
C GLN A 180 -17.86 -5.62 5.18
N ASN A 181 -19.20 -5.51 5.25
CA ASN A 181 -20.03 -5.53 4.05
C ASN A 181 -19.70 -4.30 3.18
N PRO A 182 -19.31 -4.47 1.91
CA PRO A 182 -18.92 -3.35 1.07
C PRO A 182 -20.07 -2.38 0.74
N THR A 183 -21.29 -2.90 0.59
CA THR A 183 -22.48 -2.08 0.32
C THR A 183 -22.79 -1.20 1.52
N GLU A 184 -22.75 -1.76 2.74
CA GLU A 184 -22.97 -0.99 3.96
C GLU A 184 -21.92 0.12 4.13
N LEU A 185 -20.65 -0.17 3.86
CA LEU A 185 -19.59 0.85 3.91
C LEU A 185 -19.85 1.97 2.88
N ALA A 186 -20.23 1.62 1.65
CA ALA A 186 -20.56 2.60 0.62
C ALA A 186 -21.77 3.48 1.02
N GLU A 187 -22.84 2.87 1.54
CA GLU A 187 -24.02 3.61 2.02
C GLU A 187 -23.67 4.57 3.18
N LYS A 188 -22.78 4.16 4.10
CA LYS A 188 -22.29 5.04 5.16
C LYS A 188 -21.52 6.25 4.60
N ILE A 189 -20.61 6.01 3.65
CA ILE A 189 -19.84 7.08 2.98
C ILE A 189 -20.79 8.08 2.30
N LEU A 190 -21.80 7.58 1.58
CA LEU A 190 -22.80 8.41 0.89
C LEU A 190 -23.67 9.21 1.87
N LYS A 191 -24.15 8.54 2.93
CA LYS A 191 -24.97 9.17 3.99
C LYS A 191 -24.24 10.31 4.68
N ASP A 192 -22.98 10.08 5.05
CA ASP A 192 -22.14 11.07 5.74
C ASP A 192 -21.51 12.10 4.78
N ARG A 193 -21.65 11.89 3.46
CA ARG A 193 -21.09 12.75 2.40
C ARG A 193 -19.58 12.94 2.54
N LEU A 194 -18.87 11.87 2.89
CA LEU A 194 -17.43 11.94 3.10
C LEU A 194 -16.69 12.19 1.78
N PRO A 195 -15.67 13.08 1.77
CA PRO A 195 -14.83 13.36 0.60
C PRO A 195 -13.75 12.27 0.44
N VAL A 196 -14.18 11.02 0.30
CA VAL A 196 -13.30 9.85 0.16
C VAL A 196 -13.69 9.03 -1.06
N ARG A 197 -12.74 8.28 -1.61
CA ARG A 197 -13.00 7.26 -2.61
C ARG A 197 -13.26 5.93 -1.92
N PHE A 198 -14.42 5.36 -2.18
CA PHE A 198 -14.68 3.95 -1.89
C PHE A 198 -13.88 3.05 -2.84
N GLN A 199 -13.26 1.99 -2.31
CA GLN A 199 -12.45 1.06 -3.07
C GLN A 199 -12.71 -0.39 -2.67
N LEU A 200 -12.83 -1.27 -3.66
CA LEU A 200 -12.77 -2.71 -3.47
C LEU A 200 -11.36 -3.22 -3.81
N GLN A 201 -10.94 -4.32 -3.17
CA GLN A 201 -9.72 -5.03 -3.51
C GLN A 201 -9.98 -5.90 -4.75
N LEU A 202 -9.79 -5.34 -5.95
CA LEU A 202 -10.16 -5.98 -7.23
C LEU A 202 -9.50 -7.35 -7.41
N HIS A 203 -8.24 -7.51 -6.98
CA HIS A 203 -7.50 -8.76 -7.10
C HIS A 203 -8.17 -9.92 -6.35
N LYS A 204 -8.81 -9.65 -5.21
CA LYS A 204 -9.54 -10.67 -4.44
C LYS A 204 -10.83 -11.12 -5.14
N ILE A 205 -11.43 -10.24 -5.93
CA ILE A 205 -12.63 -10.56 -6.72
C ILE A 205 -12.24 -11.40 -7.95
N LEU A 206 -11.13 -11.06 -8.60
CA LEU A 206 -10.71 -11.72 -9.84
C LEU A 206 -10.01 -13.06 -9.61
N TRP A 207 -9.22 -13.18 -8.54
CA TRP A 207 -8.34 -14.33 -8.31
C TRP A 207 -8.44 -14.92 -6.90
N ASP A 208 -9.47 -14.57 -6.13
CA ASP A 208 -9.71 -15.14 -4.78
C ASP A 208 -8.47 -15.05 -3.87
N ASP A 209 -7.78 -13.91 -3.92
CA ASP A 209 -6.58 -13.60 -3.13
C ASP A 209 -5.40 -14.56 -3.39
N ALA A 210 -5.35 -15.16 -4.59
CA ALA A 210 -4.26 -16.05 -4.99
C ALA A 210 -2.91 -15.33 -4.99
N GLN A 211 -1.88 -16.01 -4.47
CA GLN A 211 -0.51 -15.52 -4.49
C GLN A 211 0.01 -15.34 -5.93
N GLY A 212 0.74 -14.25 -6.18
CA GLY A 212 1.30 -13.94 -7.50
C GLY A 212 0.25 -13.57 -8.55
N LYS A 213 -0.92 -13.10 -8.12
CA LYS A 213 -2.04 -12.62 -8.93
C LYS A 213 -2.52 -11.26 -8.45
#